data_AF-A0A949ZJK4-F1
#
_entry.id   AF-A0A949ZJK4-F1
#
_cell.length_a   1.000
_cell.length_b   1.000
_cell.length_c   1.000
_cell.angle_alpha   90.00
_cell.angle_beta   90.00
_cell.angle_gamma   90.00
#
_symmetry.space_group_name_H-M   'P 1'
#
loop_
_entity.id
_entity.type
_entity.pdbx_description
1 polymer ?
#
loop_
_entity_poly.entity_id
_entity_poly.type
_entity_poly.pdbx_seq_one_letter_code
_entity_poly.pdbx_strand_id
1 'polypeptide(L)' 'MAIVRLSNGSDVDVKLSLEEAKAALGTGSDFVELPGDDGPVLVRPTAVIAIIEDTRRGTTGFRIGGVGV' A
#
# COMPACT_ATOMS: atom_id res chain seq x y z
N MET A 1 4.20 -6.26 7.92
CA MET A 1 2.94 -5.61 7.49
C MET A 1 3.16 -5.09 6.07
N ALA A 2 2.16 -4.56 5.38
CA ALA A 2 2.33 -4.10 4.01
C ALA A 2 2.03 -2.59 3.94
N ILE A 3 2.77 -1.89 3.09
CA ILE A 3 2.51 -0.50 2.76
C ILE A 3 1.88 -0.47 1.37
N VAL A 4 0.67 0.06 1.28
CA VAL A 4 -0.01 0.33 0.01
C VAL A 4 0.27 1.76 -0.38
N ARG A 5 0.90 1.96 -1.54
CA ARG A 5 1.13 3.28 -2.11
C ARG A 5 0.07 3.58 -3.16
N LEU A 6 -0.57 4.73 -2.98
CA LEU A 6 -1.65 5.21 -3.82
C LEU A 6 -1.14 6.21 -4.87
N SER A 7 -1.88 6.34 -5.97
CA SER A 7 -1.58 7.24 -7.10
C SER A 7 -1.65 8.72 -6.74
N ASN A 8 -2.32 9.08 -5.64
CA ASN A 8 -2.30 10.43 -5.08
C ASN A 8 -1.00 10.75 -4.30
N GLY A 9 -0.06 9.81 -4.23
CA GLY A 9 1.20 9.95 -3.51
C GLY A 9 1.12 9.63 -2.00
N SER A 10 -0.04 9.18 -1.51
CA SER A 10 -0.20 8.77 -0.11
C SER A 10 0.27 7.33 0.12
N ASP A 11 0.88 7.12 1.28
CA ASP A 11 1.29 5.81 1.78
C ASP A 11 0.29 5.38 2.85
N VAL A 12 -0.23 4.16 2.75
CA VAL A 12 -1.13 3.59 3.75
C VAL A 12 -0.47 2.33 4.32
N ASP A 13 -0.19 2.35 5.61
CA ASP A 13 0.22 1.15 6.32
C ASP A 13 -1.00 0.29 6.63
N VAL A 14 -0.96 -0.97 6.19
CA VAL A 14 -2.04 -1.94 6.42
C VAL A 14 -1.53 -3.10 7.26
N LYS A 15 -2.38 -3.55 8.18
CA LYS A 15 -2.18 -4.69 9.07
C LYS A 15 -2.29 -6.05 8.36
N LEU A 16 -2.07 -6.07 7.05
CA LEU A 16 -2.07 -7.27 6.22
C LEU A 16 -0.64 -7.59 5.77
N SER A 17 -0.40 -8.88 5.50
CA SER A 17 0.82 -9.32 4.82
C SER A 17 0.77 -8.93 3.35
N LEU A 18 1.92 -8.92 2.66
CA LEU A 18 2.00 -8.59 1.23
C LEU A 18 1.04 -9.44 0.38
N GLU A 19 1.00 -10.75 0.63
CA GLU A 19 0.13 -11.68 -0.08
C GLU A 19 -1.36 -11.44 0.21
N GLU A 20 -1.70 -11.15 1.45
CA GLU A 20 -3.07 -10.84 1.87
C GLU A 20 -3.56 -9.52 1.25
N ALA A 21 -2.70 -8.49 1.23
CA ALA A 21 -3.00 -7.22 0.58
C ALA A 21 -3.20 -7.40 -0.94
N LYS A 22 -2.36 -8.23 -1.60
CA LYS A 22 -2.53 -8.58 -3.02
C LYS A 22 -3.83 -9.34 -3.26
N ALA A 23 -4.18 -10.29 -2.41
CA ALA A 23 -5.41 -11.05 -2.52
C ALA A 23 -6.64 -10.13 -2.35
N ALA A 24 -6.63 -9.25 -1.35
CA ALA A 24 -7.71 -8.29 -1.11
C ALA A 24 -7.91 -7.34 -2.28
N LEU A 25 -6.82 -6.78 -2.83
CA LEU A 25 -6.86 -5.87 -3.97
C LEU A 25 -7.16 -6.59 -5.31
N GLY A 26 -6.92 -7.90 -5.39
CA GLY A 26 -7.22 -8.74 -6.54
C GLY A 26 -8.70 -9.13 -6.70
N THR A 27 -9.56 -8.80 -5.73
CA THR A 27 -10.99 -9.18 -5.73
C THR A 27 -11.86 -8.45 -6.76
N GLY A 28 -11.32 -7.45 -7.48
CA GLY A 28 -12.02 -6.78 -8.58
C GLY A 28 -13.12 -5.78 -8.16
N SER A 29 -13.20 -5.43 -6.87
CA SER A 29 -14.14 -4.41 -6.38
C SER A 29 -13.62 -2.99 -6.66
N ASP A 30 -14.52 -2.04 -6.91
CA ASP A 30 -14.16 -0.62 -7.11
C ASP A 30 -13.45 -0.02 -5.89
N PHE A 31 -13.81 -0.49 -4.69
CA PHE A 31 -13.20 -0.13 -3.41
C PHE A 31 -13.04 -1.38 -2.55
N VAL A 32 -11.90 -1.47 -1.87
CA VAL A 32 -11.52 -2.54 -0.97
C VAL A 32 -11.16 -1.91 0.38
N GLU A 33 -11.80 -2.36 1.43
CA GLU A 33 -11.50 -1.91 2.78
C GLU A 33 -10.34 -2.74 3.33
N LEU A 34 -9.22 -2.07 3.65
CA LEU A 34 -8.04 -2.70 4.21
C LEU A 34 -7.91 -2.29 5.69
N PRO A 35 -7.59 -3.22 6.60
CA PRO A 35 -7.35 -2.87 7.99
C PRO A 35 -6.05 -2.06 8.10
N GLY A 36 -6.15 -0.76 8.33
CA GLY A 36 -5.00 0.12 8.55
C GLY A 36 -4.52 0.13 10.00
N ASP A 37 -3.40 0.81 10.24
CA ASP A 37 -2.87 0.94 11.60
C ASP A 37 -3.76 1.83 12.50
N ASP A 38 -4.22 2.96 11.96
CA ASP A 38 -5.07 3.96 12.64
C ASP A 38 -6.59 3.69 12.49
N GLY A 39 -6.98 2.68 11.70
CA GLY A 39 -8.37 2.35 11.40
C GLY A 39 -8.54 1.71 10.02
N PRO A 40 -9.75 1.24 9.66
CA PRO A 40 -10.02 0.72 8.32
C PRO A 40 -9.83 1.81 7.26
N VAL A 41 -9.12 1.48 6.18
CA VAL A 41 -8.82 2.38 5.06
C VAL A 41 -9.48 1.86 3.81
N LEU A 42 -10.33 2.69 3.21
CA LEU A 42 -10.97 2.39 1.95
C LEU A 42 -10.01 2.70 0.79
N VAL A 43 -9.56 1.68 0.08
CA VAL A 43 -8.59 1.78 -1.02
C VAL A 43 -9.25 1.39 -2.34
N ARG A 44 -9.05 2.20 -3.38
CA ARG A 44 -9.39 1.80 -4.74
C ARG A 44 -8.25 0.97 -5.35
N PRO A 45 -8.46 -0.29 -5.76
CA PRO A 45 -7.40 -1.09 -6.39
C PRO A 45 -6.79 -0.42 -7.62
N THR A 46 -7.61 0.29 -8.40
CA THR A 46 -7.17 1.06 -9.58
C THR A 46 -6.25 2.23 -9.24
N ALA A 47 -6.27 2.71 -8.00
CA ALA A 47 -5.41 3.77 -7.52
C ALA A 47 -4.14 3.23 -6.83
N VAL A 48 -4.00 1.92 -6.65
CA VAL A 48 -2.81 1.32 -6.05
C VAL A 48 -1.70 1.25 -7.09
N ILE A 49 -0.60 1.94 -6.84
CA ILE A 49 0.57 1.94 -7.74
C ILE A 49 1.68 1.02 -7.26
N ALA A 50 1.71 0.69 -5.97
CA ALA A 50 2.63 -0.31 -5.42
C ALA A 50 2.08 -0.89 -4.11
N ILE A 51 2.39 -2.16 -3.88
CA ILE A 51 2.22 -2.82 -2.57
C ILE A 51 3.63 -3.23 -2.16
N ILE A 52 4.10 -2.71 -1.05
CA ILE A 52 5.46 -2.86 -0.56
C ILE A 52 5.37 -3.66 0.72
N GLU A 53 6.22 -4.66 0.88
CA GLU A 53 6.35 -5.31 2.18
C GLU A 53 7.01 -4.33 3.15
N ASP A 54 6.33 -4.03 4.27
CA ASP A 54 6.93 -3.29 5.38
C ASP A 54 8.02 -4.15 6.02
N THR A 55 9.20 -4.04 5.43
CA THR A 55 10.46 -4.60 5.91
C THR A 55 11.16 -3.61 6.84
N ARG A 56 10.47 -2.57 7.37
CA ARG A 56 11.06 -1.59 8.30
C ARG A 56 11.30 -2.10 9.73
N ARG A 57 11.48 -3.42 9.90
CA ARG A 57 12.36 -3.97 10.95
C ARG A 57 13.69 -4.56 10.42
N GLY A 58 14.02 -4.37 9.15
CA GLY A 58 15.23 -4.87 8.51
C GLY A 58 15.48 -4.30 7.11
N THR A 59 15.86 -3.02 7.02
CA THR A 59 16.77 -2.41 6.01
C THR A 59 16.56 -2.56 4.48
N THR A 60 16.77 -1.42 3.81
CA THR A 60 17.21 -1.22 2.40
C THR A 60 16.13 -1.12 1.32
N GLY A 61 15.80 0.12 0.95
CA GLY A 61 15.13 0.46 -0.31
C GLY A 61 15.28 1.95 -0.62
N PHE A 62 16.08 2.29 -1.63
CA PHE A 62 16.42 3.67 -2.02
C PHE A 62 15.18 4.48 -2.42
N ARG A 63 15.12 5.74 -1.95
CA ARG A 63 14.18 6.76 -2.46
C ARG A 63 14.88 7.58 -3.54
N ILE A 64 14.56 7.37 -4.82
CA ILE A 64 14.86 8.33 -5.87
C ILE A 64 13.71 9.34 -5.87
N GLY A 65 13.94 10.50 -5.27
CA GLY A 65 13.04 11.64 -5.40
C GLY A 65 13.16 12.19 -6.82
N GLY A 66 12.07 12.11 -7.59
CA GLY A 66 11.94 12.86 -8.83
C GLY A 66 11.97 14.35 -8.50
N VAL A 67 13.12 14.98 -8.74
CA VAL A 67 13.27 16.43 -8.78
C VAL A 67 12.46 16.93 -9.96
N GLY A 68 11.45 17.75 -9.67
CA GLY A 68 10.81 18.57 -10.68
C GLY A 68 11.82 19.56 -11.25
N VAL A 69 11.86 19.62 -12.58
CA VAL A 69 12.29 20.76 -13.39
C VAL A 69 11.30 20.94 -14.52
#